data_AF-A0A8S1E611-F1
#
_entry.id   AF-A0A8S1E611-F1
#
_cell.length_a   1.000
_cell.length_b   1.000
_cell.length_c   1.000
_cell.angle_alpha   90.00
_cell.angle_beta   90.00
_cell.angle_gamma   90.00
#
_symmetry.space_group_name_H-M   'P 1'
#
loop_
_entity.id
_entity.type
_entity.pdbx_description
1 polymer ?
#
loop_
_entity_poly.entity_id
_entity_poly.type
_entity_poly.pdbx_seq_one_letter_code
_entity_poly.pdbx_strand_id
1 'polypeptide(L)'
;MSLQEDDFPAAEKILADLDNVFRTDPELEDFFIIPVSGNQNKSPVVHADHSLGLESWCVQHLYCYVYGKLINHKTRKKREDPKVVARLLRGALLINPETAAFWNMMKQLIESERVGPEEDLRFSVVVLGFKPKCSEVFTHRKWVLRKMVAQADVQPMAVLKYLQAELRITQLAASKYPSNYNAWNHRKWVLEALVPKGGAEQKELLKQELKLSHCWTSNHVSDYSGLQYRQYVMQTVFSTFKHEDFLCRTEWLLELPSKVEAKCCSSCAAASVLEQELQMLSELIVRYEGHESLWYHRRFVLHSLQKVCASAVCAKLGASLFNSVVGSERAFASSVCRESKLAHENGHASRHLSWIENVLRITAA
;
A
#
# COMPACT_ATOMS: atom_id res chain seq x y z
N MET A 1 18.25 -24.44 -26.05
CA MET A 1 19.35 -23.48 -26.26
C MET A 1 20.40 -23.75 -25.19
N SER A 2 21.55 -24.30 -25.58
CA SER A 2 22.69 -24.42 -24.68
C SER A 2 23.15 -23.01 -24.29
N LEU A 3 23.08 -22.69 -23.00
CA LEU A 3 23.72 -21.51 -22.44
C LEU A 3 25.23 -21.70 -22.57
N GLN A 4 25.80 -21.33 -23.72
CA GLN A 4 27.22 -20.98 -23.78
C GLN A 4 27.46 -19.90 -22.71
N GLU A 5 28.62 -19.92 -22.06
CA GLU A 5 29.04 -18.80 -21.22
C GLU A 5 29.00 -17.55 -22.11
N ASP A 6 27.91 -16.77 -22.02
CA ASP A 6 27.80 -15.47 -22.66
C ASP A 6 28.84 -14.58 -21.98
N ASP A 7 30.05 -14.61 -22.53
CA ASP A 7 31.10 -13.67 -22.19
C ASP A 7 30.60 -12.29 -22.62
N PHE A 8 30.18 -11.51 -21.62
CA PHE A 8 29.83 -10.12 -21.78
C PHE A 8 30.91 -9.31 -21.06
N PRO A 9 32.00 -8.91 -21.75
CA PRO A 9 33.19 -8.36 -21.10
C PRO A 9 32.91 -7.08 -20.30
N ALA A 10 31.88 -6.33 -20.70
CA ALA A 10 31.46 -5.11 -20.01
C ALA A 10 30.67 -5.38 -18.71
N ALA A 11 30.20 -6.61 -18.45
CA ALA A 11 29.30 -6.92 -17.35
C ALA A 11 29.85 -6.51 -15.99
N GLU A 12 31.09 -6.90 -15.67
CA GLU A 12 31.72 -6.58 -14.38
C GLU A 12 31.87 -5.08 -14.18
N LYS A 13 32.20 -4.34 -15.25
CA LYS A 13 32.31 -2.88 -15.20
C LYS A 13 30.95 -2.22 -14.97
N ILE A 14 29.92 -2.67 -15.68
CA ILE A 14 28.54 -2.15 -15.50
C ILE A 14 28.04 -2.44 -14.08
N LEU A 15 28.26 -3.65 -13.58
CA LEU A 15 27.90 -4.03 -12.21
C LEU A 15 28.64 -3.20 -11.17
N ALA A 16 29.93 -2.93 -11.38
CA ALA A 16 30.72 -2.08 -10.49
C ALA A 16 30.22 -0.62 -10.52
N ASP A 17 29.83 -0.11 -11.69
CA ASP A 17 29.27 1.24 -11.82
C ASP A 17 27.92 1.36 -11.11
N LEU A 18 27.03 0.36 -11.26
CA LEU A 18 25.75 0.29 -10.52
C LEU A 18 25.99 0.29 -9.00
N ASP A 19 26.84 -0.61 -8.51
CA ASP A 19 27.18 -0.76 -7.09
C ASP A 19 27.85 0.52 -6.53
N ASN A 20 28.63 1.22 -7.36
CA ASN A 20 29.21 2.50 -6.97
C ASN A 20 28.14 3.57 -6.73
N VAL A 21 27.10 3.65 -7.58
CA VAL A 21 26.00 4.61 -7.38
C VAL A 21 25.28 4.36 -6.05
N PHE A 22 24.90 3.11 -5.75
CA PHE A 22 24.27 2.76 -4.46
C PHE A 22 25.12 3.14 -3.24
N ARG A 23 26.44 3.08 -3.39
CA ARG A 23 27.38 3.43 -2.32
C ARG A 23 27.52 4.94 -2.15
N THR A 24 27.52 5.70 -3.25
CA THR A 24 27.76 7.15 -3.24
C THR A 24 26.50 7.97 -3.05
N ASP A 25 25.33 7.44 -3.42
CA ASP A 25 24.04 8.11 -3.28
C ASP A 25 23.12 7.34 -2.32
N PRO A 26 23.10 7.72 -1.03
CA PRO A 26 22.24 7.08 -0.04
C PRO A 26 20.75 7.47 -0.19
N GLU A 27 20.44 8.49 -1.00
CA GLU A 27 19.10 9.02 -1.24
C GLU A 27 18.49 8.49 -2.54
N LEU A 28 19.14 7.53 -3.22
CA LEU A 28 18.65 6.93 -4.45
C LEU A 28 17.23 6.38 -4.29
N GLU A 29 16.27 6.89 -5.07
CA GLU A 29 14.85 6.56 -4.93
C GLU A 29 14.31 5.72 -6.10
N ASP A 30 14.94 5.83 -7.28
CA ASP A 30 14.35 5.37 -8.52
C ASP A 30 15.34 4.67 -9.47
N PHE A 31 14.78 3.78 -10.30
CA PHE A 31 15.51 3.08 -11.35
C PHE A 31 14.71 3.05 -12.65
N PHE A 32 15.40 3.25 -13.77
CA PHE A 32 14.78 3.25 -15.10
C PHE A 32 15.65 2.55 -16.13
N ILE A 33 14.99 1.91 -17.11
CA ILE A 33 15.65 1.48 -18.34
C ILE A 33 15.54 2.60 -19.36
N ILE A 34 16.69 3.13 -19.80
CA ILE A 34 16.76 4.24 -20.76
C ILE A 34 16.76 3.66 -22.17
N PRO A 35 15.71 3.91 -22.99
CA PRO A 35 15.69 3.43 -24.36
C PRO A 35 16.76 4.14 -25.19
N VAL A 36 17.67 3.37 -25.80
CA VAL A 36 18.69 3.90 -26.72
C VAL A 36 18.85 2.99 -27.94
N SER A 37 19.31 3.58 -29.05
CA SER A 37 19.45 2.90 -30.34
C SER A 37 20.70 2.02 -30.46
N GLY A 38 21.69 2.18 -29.57
CA GLY A 38 22.92 1.40 -29.58
C GLY A 38 23.95 1.89 -28.58
N ASN A 39 25.05 1.15 -28.48
CA ASN A 39 26.18 1.46 -27.59
C ASN A 39 26.97 2.69 -28.10
N GLN A 40 27.25 3.65 -27.22
CA GLN A 40 28.02 4.87 -27.52
C GLN A 40 29.46 4.86 -26.96
N ASN A 41 30.02 3.69 -26.63
CA ASN A 41 31.34 3.53 -26.00
C ASN A 41 31.50 4.32 -24.68
N LYS A 42 30.40 4.49 -23.95
CA LYS A 42 30.37 5.07 -22.60
C LYS A 42 29.75 4.05 -21.64
N SER A 43 29.88 4.28 -20.34
CA SER A 43 29.16 3.45 -19.37
C SER A 43 27.65 3.58 -19.62
N PRO A 44 26.89 2.48 -19.70
CA PRO A 44 25.45 2.51 -19.85
C PRO A 44 24.73 2.85 -18.53
N VAL A 45 25.48 3.05 -17.43
CA VAL A 45 24.95 3.46 -16.14
C VAL A 45 24.91 4.99 -16.09
N VAL A 46 23.71 5.53 -15.95
CA VAL A 46 23.45 6.98 -15.87
C VAL A 46 22.93 7.29 -14.48
N HIS A 47 23.43 8.33 -13.82
CA HIS A 47 22.95 8.76 -12.50
C HIS A 47 22.73 10.26 -12.51
N ALA A 48 21.51 10.68 -12.15
CA ALA A 48 21.11 12.08 -12.06
C ALA A 48 19.94 12.19 -11.07
N ASP A 49 19.89 13.27 -10.28
CA ASP A 49 18.77 13.61 -9.40
C ASP A 49 18.23 12.42 -8.57
N HIS A 50 19.12 11.72 -7.87
CA HIS A 50 18.78 10.53 -7.06
C HIS A 50 18.05 9.42 -7.82
N SER A 51 18.23 9.37 -9.14
CA SER A 51 17.66 8.38 -10.05
C SER A 51 18.77 7.63 -10.81
N LEU A 52 18.62 6.31 -10.90
CA LEU A 52 19.55 5.42 -11.58
C LEU A 52 18.98 4.96 -12.92
N GLY A 53 19.68 5.24 -14.01
CA GLY A 53 19.37 4.78 -15.35
C GLY A 53 20.31 3.65 -15.80
N LEU A 54 19.75 2.67 -16.51
CA LEU A 54 20.51 1.67 -17.26
C LEU A 54 20.07 1.69 -18.71
N GLU A 55 20.99 1.95 -19.64
CA GLU A 55 20.69 1.96 -21.06
C GLU A 55 20.22 0.59 -21.58
N SER A 56 19.19 0.60 -22.42
CA SER A 56 18.47 -0.62 -22.84
C SER A 56 19.32 -1.64 -23.58
N TRP A 57 20.38 -1.21 -24.29
CA TRP A 57 21.20 -2.10 -25.12
C TRP A 57 21.93 -3.17 -24.31
N CYS A 58 22.32 -2.89 -23.06
CA CYS A 58 23.07 -3.85 -22.23
C CYS A 58 22.17 -4.74 -21.37
N VAL A 59 20.87 -4.44 -21.24
CA VAL A 59 19.98 -5.09 -20.26
C VAL A 59 19.90 -6.60 -20.46
N GLN A 60 19.65 -7.06 -21.69
CA GLN A 60 19.54 -8.49 -21.98
C GLN A 60 20.86 -9.21 -21.72
N HIS A 61 21.98 -8.67 -22.24
CA HIS A 61 23.30 -9.27 -22.08
C HIS A 61 23.74 -9.32 -20.61
N LEU A 62 23.53 -8.22 -19.89
CA LEU A 62 23.82 -8.13 -18.47
C LEU A 62 22.99 -9.14 -17.66
N TYR A 63 21.69 -9.23 -17.95
CA TYR A 63 20.81 -10.19 -17.25
C TYR A 63 21.22 -11.63 -17.52
N CYS A 64 21.50 -12.01 -18.77
CA CYS A 64 22.00 -13.34 -19.12
C CYS A 64 23.31 -13.68 -18.39
N TYR A 65 24.26 -12.73 -18.35
CA TYR A 65 25.51 -12.88 -17.63
C TYR A 65 25.30 -13.14 -16.13
N VAL A 66 24.57 -12.25 -15.44
CA VAL A 66 24.35 -12.38 -13.98
C VAL A 66 23.54 -13.61 -13.63
N TYR A 67 22.52 -13.94 -14.44
CA TYR A 67 21.71 -15.14 -14.24
C TYR A 67 22.57 -16.40 -14.37
N GLY A 68 23.39 -16.50 -15.41
CA GLY A 68 24.30 -17.63 -15.62
C GLY A 68 25.27 -17.81 -14.45
N LYS A 69 25.87 -16.73 -13.94
CA LYS A 69 26.74 -16.77 -12.76
C LYS A 69 25.99 -17.23 -11.50
N LEU A 70 24.81 -16.65 -11.23
CA LEU A 70 24.02 -16.94 -10.02
C LEU A 70 23.46 -18.36 -9.98
N ILE A 71 23.01 -18.91 -11.11
CA ILE A 71 22.51 -20.29 -11.15
C ILE A 71 23.66 -21.29 -10.99
N ASN A 72 24.80 -21.04 -11.63
CA ASN A 72 25.98 -21.89 -11.49
C ASN A 72 26.67 -21.75 -10.13
N HIS A 73 26.40 -20.68 -9.38
CA HIS A 73 26.91 -20.51 -8.01
C HIS A 73 26.53 -21.68 -7.10
N LYS A 74 25.30 -22.20 -7.22
CA LYS A 74 24.81 -23.31 -6.38
C LYS A 74 25.46 -24.66 -6.68
N THR A 75 26.00 -24.85 -7.88
CA THR A 75 26.57 -26.13 -8.34
C THR A 75 28.10 -26.16 -8.23
N ARG A 76 28.74 -25.02 -7.99
CA ARG A 76 30.20 -24.88 -7.91
C ARG A 76 30.75 -25.37 -6.56
N LYS A 77 31.86 -26.13 -6.62
CA LYS A 77 32.61 -26.59 -5.43
C LYS A 77 33.33 -25.45 -4.71
N LYS A 78 33.72 -24.39 -5.43
CA LYS A 78 34.41 -23.22 -4.87
C LYS A 78 33.38 -22.13 -4.55
N ARG A 79 33.32 -21.72 -3.28
CA ARG A 79 32.48 -20.59 -2.85
C ARG A 79 33.01 -19.29 -3.43
N GLU A 80 32.17 -18.55 -4.13
CA GLU A 80 32.47 -17.19 -4.59
C GLU A 80 32.44 -16.22 -3.39
N ASP A 81 33.14 -15.09 -3.51
CA ASP A 81 33.12 -14.03 -2.51
C ASP A 81 31.68 -13.51 -2.32
N PRO A 82 31.13 -13.50 -1.08
CA PRO A 82 29.80 -12.98 -0.81
C PRO A 82 29.53 -11.58 -1.37
N LYS A 83 30.55 -10.71 -1.45
CA LYS A 83 30.42 -9.38 -2.05
C LYS A 83 30.13 -9.43 -3.55
N VAL A 84 30.77 -10.36 -4.25
CA VAL A 84 30.53 -10.60 -5.68
C VAL A 84 29.12 -11.12 -5.89
N VAL A 85 28.68 -12.08 -5.07
CA VAL A 85 27.31 -12.61 -5.13
C VAL A 85 26.28 -11.52 -4.86
N ALA A 86 26.49 -10.66 -3.86
CA ALA A 86 25.61 -9.54 -3.56
C ALA A 86 25.49 -8.58 -4.75
N ARG A 87 26.60 -8.23 -5.41
CA ARG A 87 26.61 -7.37 -6.60
C ARG A 87 25.86 -7.99 -7.77
N LEU A 88 26.09 -9.28 -8.04
CA LEU A 88 25.36 -10.02 -9.08
C LEU A 88 23.85 -10.04 -8.80
N LEU A 89 23.46 -10.29 -7.54
CA LEU A 89 22.05 -10.27 -7.12
C LEU A 89 21.42 -8.89 -7.31
N ARG A 90 22.10 -7.79 -6.94
CA ARG A 90 21.60 -6.43 -7.16
C ARG A 90 21.36 -6.14 -8.63
N GLY A 91 22.32 -6.48 -9.49
CA GLY A 91 22.17 -6.33 -10.94
C GLY A 91 20.99 -7.14 -11.49
N ALA A 92 20.86 -8.41 -11.06
CA ALA A 92 19.76 -9.27 -11.48
C ALA A 92 18.38 -8.76 -11.02
N LEU A 93 18.28 -8.32 -9.76
CA LEU A 93 17.02 -7.87 -9.14
C LEU A 93 16.58 -6.49 -9.61
N LEU A 94 17.49 -5.62 -10.06
CA LEU A 94 17.12 -4.37 -10.75
C LEU A 94 16.40 -4.63 -12.06
N ILE A 95 16.86 -5.64 -12.81
CA ILE A 95 16.29 -5.98 -14.13
C ILE A 95 15.03 -6.83 -13.97
N ASN A 96 15.08 -7.86 -13.11
CA ASN A 96 13.99 -8.82 -12.93
C ASN A 96 13.73 -9.16 -11.45
N PRO A 97 13.01 -8.29 -10.72
CA PRO A 97 12.73 -8.49 -9.29
C PRO A 97 11.71 -9.59 -8.99
N GLU A 98 11.05 -10.17 -9.99
CA GLU A 98 10.06 -11.24 -9.76
C GLU A 98 10.71 -12.61 -9.51
N THR A 99 12.03 -12.70 -9.61
CA THR A 99 12.77 -13.95 -9.39
C THR A 99 12.94 -14.23 -7.89
N ALA A 100 11.95 -14.90 -7.28
CA ALA A 100 11.95 -15.26 -5.86
C ALA A 100 13.25 -15.96 -5.38
N ALA A 101 13.86 -16.79 -6.24
CA ALA A 101 15.12 -17.47 -5.92
C ALA A 101 16.27 -16.50 -5.61
N PHE A 102 16.33 -15.34 -6.27
CA PHE A 102 17.36 -14.33 -6.04
C PHE A 102 17.13 -13.57 -4.74
N TRP A 103 15.89 -13.26 -4.39
CA TRP A 103 15.58 -12.75 -3.05
C TRP A 103 15.94 -13.75 -1.96
N ASN A 104 15.74 -15.06 -2.18
CA ASN A 104 16.13 -16.07 -1.20
C ASN A 104 17.66 -16.18 -1.03
N MET A 105 18.43 -16.03 -2.12
CA MET A 105 19.88 -15.92 -2.04
C MET A 105 20.30 -14.65 -1.27
N MET A 106 19.60 -13.53 -1.47
CA MET A 106 19.84 -12.31 -0.69
C MET A 106 19.57 -12.51 0.80
N LYS A 107 18.47 -13.20 1.16
CA LYS A 107 18.17 -13.56 2.56
C LYS A 107 19.30 -14.37 3.19
N GLN A 108 19.90 -15.33 2.47
CA GLN A 108 21.05 -16.10 2.96
C GLN A 108 22.29 -15.22 3.23
N LEU A 109 22.52 -14.21 2.38
CA LEU A 109 23.60 -13.24 2.62
C LEU A 109 23.33 -12.37 3.86
N ILE A 110 22.07 -11.99 4.09
CA ILE A 110 21.65 -11.27 5.30
C ILE A 110 21.70 -12.17 6.55
N GLU A 111 21.41 -13.46 6.44
CA GLU A 111 21.55 -14.45 7.51
C GLU A 111 23.00 -14.68 7.92
N SER A 112 23.90 -14.67 6.95
CA SER A 112 25.34 -14.82 7.19
C SER A 112 26.07 -13.50 7.46
N GLU A 113 25.34 -12.41 7.72
CA GLU A 113 25.85 -11.06 8.01
C GLU A 113 26.80 -10.51 6.94
N ARG A 114 26.63 -10.95 5.69
CA ARG A 114 27.42 -10.49 4.53
C ARG A 114 26.80 -9.29 3.83
N VAL A 115 25.50 -9.07 4.03
CA VAL A 115 24.75 -7.90 3.57
C VAL A 115 23.96 -7.34 4.75
N GLY A 116 24.04 -6.02 4.95
CA GLY A 116 23.32 -5.35 6.03
C GLY A 116 21.81 -5.24 5.73
N PRO A 117 20.91 -5.54 6.69
CA PRO A 117 19.46 -5.41 6.50
C PRO A 117 19.00 -4.01 6.05
N GLU A 118 19.57 -2.94 6.64
CA GLU A 118 19.23 -1.56 6.25
C GLU A 118 19.70 -1.21 4.83
N GLU A 119 20.85 -1.74 4.41
CA GLU A 119 21.35 -1.57 3.05
C GLU A 119 20.44 -2.26 2.03
N ASP A 120 19.97 -3.47 2.35
CA ASP A 120 19.04 -4.23 1.51
C ASP A 120 17.64 -3.59 1.43
N LEU A 121 17.13 -3.03 2.55
CA LEU A 121 15.90 -2.25 2.53
C LEU A 121 16.01 -1.00 1.66
N ARG A 122 17.16 -0.32 1.65
CA ARG A 122 17.41 0.82 0.74
C ARG A 122 17.45 0.37 -0.72
N PHE A 123 18.17 -0.71 -1.03
CA PHE A 123 18.18 -1.28 -2.37
C PHE A 123 16.76 -1.59 -2.88
N SER A 124 15.92 -2.22 -2.04
CA SER A 124 14.56 -2.57 -2.44
C SER A 124 13.60 -1.37 -2.59
N VAL A 125 13.94 -0.17 -2.08
CA VAL A 125 13.20 1.07 -2.41
C VAL A 125 13.34 1.38 -3.89
N VAL A 126 14.57 1.36 -4.40
CA VAL A 126 14.89 1.63 -5.81
C VAL A 126 14.18 0.62 -6.73
N VAL A 127 14.17 -0.65 -6.32
CA VAL A 127 13.43 -1.70 -7.06
C VAL A 127 11.92 -1.43 -7.09
N LEU A 128 11.32 -0.98 -5.97
CA LEU A 128 9.91 -0.57 -5.94
C LEU A 128 9.65 0.72 -6.73
N GLY A 129 10.63 1.61 -6.84
CA GLY A 129 10.56 2.79 -7.71
C GLY A 129 10.29 2.41 -9.16
N PHE A 130 11.00 1.38 -9.65
CA PHE A 130 10.83 0.83 -10.99
C PHE A 130 9.64 -0.13 -11.15
N LYS A 131 9.43 -1.02 -10.16
CA LYS A 131 8.39 -2.07 -10.18
C LYS A 131 7.48 -1.97 -8.95
N PRO A 132 6.62 -0.94 -8.87
CA PRO A 132 5.85 -0.61 -7.66
C PRO A 132 4.85 -1.69 -7.24
N LYS A 133 4.44 -2.59 -8.14
CA LYS A 133 3.49 -3.68 -7.85
C LYS A 133 4.18 -5.01 -7.50
N CYS A 134 5.52 -5.09 -7.49
CA CYS A 134 6.21 -6.37 -7.35
C CYS A 134 5.97 -7.02 -5.97
N SER A 135 5.22 -8.13 -5.93
CA SER A 135 4.86 -8.83 -4.70
C SER A 135 6.05 -9.45 -3.98
N GLU A 136 7.06 -9.90 -4.74
CA GLU A 136 8.28 -10.48 -4.18
C GLU A 136 9.05 -9.46 -3.34
N VAL A 137 9.10 -8.20 -3.78
CA VAL A 137 9.77 -7.14 -3.02
C VAL A 137 9.06 -6.90 -1.68
N PHE A 138 7.73 -6.75 -1.68
CA PHE A 138 6.99 -6.60 -0.41
C PHE A 138 7.15 -7.81 0.51
N THR A 139 7.14 -9.02 -0.05
CA THR A 139 7.34 -10.27 0.71
C THR A 139 8.74 -10.32 1.34
N HIS A 140 9.76 -9.94 0.57
CA HIS A 140 11.13 -9.83 1.05
C HIS A 140 11.27 -8.78 2.14
N ARG A 141 10.72 -7.57 1.95
CA ARG A 141 10.70 -6.51 2.96
C ARG A 141 10.07 -6.96 4.27
N LYS A 142 8.93 -7.67 4.24
CA LYS A 142 8.31 -8.25 5.45
C LYS A 142 9.27 -9.17 6.21
N TRP A 143 10.02 -10.01 5.48
CA TRP A 143 11.00 -10.91 6.08
C TRP A 143 12.15 -10.12 6.74
N VAL A 144 12.71 -9.13 6.04
CA VAL A 144 13.82 -8.31 6.56
C VAL A 144 13.39 -7.53 7.80
N LEU A 145 12.23 -6.86 7.75
CA LEU A 145 11.69 -6.09 8.88
C LEU A 145 11.44 -6.97 10.11
N ARG A 146 10.85 -8.16 9.93
CA ARG A 146 10.66 -9.11 11.04
C ARG A 146 11.97 -9.50 11.69
N LYS A 147 12.99 -9.80 10.88
CA LYS A 147 14.33 -10.12 11.39
C LYS A 147 14.91 -8.93 12.17
N MET A 148 14.85 -7.73 11.61
CA MET A 148 15.38 -6.53 12.25
C MET A 148 14.67 -6.20 13.57
N VAL A 149 13.35 -6.32 13.62
CA VAL A 149 12.56 -6.07 14.84
C VAL A 149 12.79 -7.17 15.89
N ALA A 150 13.03 -8.42 15.48
CA ALA A 150 13.37 -9.49 16.41
C ALA A 150 14.81 -9.38 16.97
N GLN A 151 15.73 -8.80 16.20
CA GLN A 151 17.13 -8.61 16.60
C GLN A 151 17.40 -7.28 17.30
N ALA A 152 16.57 -6.27 17.06
CA ALA A 152 16.60 -5.03 17.82
C ALA A 152 16.09 -5.35 19.23
N ASP A 153 17.04 -5.56 20.16
CA ASP A 153 16.78 -5.59 21.59
C ASP A 153 16.07 -4.28 21.99
N VAL A 154 14.73 -4.30 21.93
CA VAL A 154 13.79 -3.36 22.53
C VAL A 154 14.23 -1.89 22.47
N GLN A 155 14.58 -1.36 21.29
CA GLN A 155 14.72 0.08 21.09
C GLN A 155 13.52 0.61 20.30
N PRO A 156 12.48 1.16 20.96
CA PRO A 156 11.27 1.67 20.32
C PRO A 156 11.55 2.64 19.17
N MET A 157 12.64 3.43 19.28
CA MET A 157 13.00 4.45 18.29
C MET A 157 13.42 3.86 16.94
N ALA A 158 14.09 2.71 16.94
CA ALA A 158 14.47 2.04 15.69
C ALA A 158 13.23 1.50 14.96
N VAL A 159 12.28 0.91 15.70
CA VAL A 159 11.01 0.43 15.14
C VAL A 159 10.21 1.57 14.53
N LEU A 160 10.17 2.74 15.19
CA LEU A 160 9.48 3.93 14.66
C LEU A 160 10.09 4.42 13.34
N LYS A 161 11.43 4.45 13.22
CA LYS A 161 12.12 4.78 11.96
C LYS A 161 11.69 3.86 10.82
N TYR A 162 11.68 2.54 11.05
CA TYR A 162 11.28 1.58 10.03
C TYR A 162 9.79 1.69 9.68
N LEU A 163 8.94 1.88 10.69
CA LEU A 163 7.52 2.12 10.48
C LEU A 163 7.28 3.32 9.56
N GLN A 164 7.87 4.48 9.85
CA GLN A 164 7.73 5.68 9.03
C GLN A 164 8.23 5.48 7.60
N ALA A 165 9.37 4.80 7.43
CA ALA A 165 9.89 4.47 6.12
C ALA A 165 8.92 3.57 5.32
N GLU A 166 8.36 2.53 5.94
CA GLU A 166 7.40 1.66 5.25
C GLU A 166 6.09 2.36 4.89
N LEU A 167 5.60 3.27 5.75
CA LEU A 167 4.44 4.11 5.44
C LEU A 167 4.74 5.04 4.24
N ARG A 168 5.93 5.63 4.15
CA ARG A 168 6.31 6.42 2.96
C ARG A 168 6.37 5.56 1.70
N ILE A 169 6.99 4.38 1.78
CA ILE A 169 7.22 3.51 0.61
C ILE A 169 5.90 2.95 0.05
N THR A 170 5.00 2.50 0.93
CA THR A 170 3.68 2.01 0.50
C THR A 170 2.85 3.10 -0.15
N GLN A 171 2.95 4.34 0.36
CA GLN A 171 2.30 5.50 -0.23
C GLN A 171 2.86 5.83 -1.63
N LEU A 172 4.19 5.82 -1.78
CA LEU A 172 4.84 6.03 -3.08
C LEU A 172 4.46 4.95 -4.09
N ALA A 173 4.52 3.67 -3.69
CA ALA A 173 4.16 2.55 -4.55
C ALA A 173 2.67 2.57 -4.97
N ALA A 174 1.77 3.00 -4.09
CA ALA A 174 0.36 3.21 -4.42
C ALA A 174 0.16 4.38 -5.40
N SER A 175 0.98 5.43 -5.30
CA SER A 175 0.94 6.60 -6.20
C SER A 175 1.47 6.28 -7.60
N LYS A 176 2.44 5.36 -7.70
CA LYS A 176 3.01 4.93 -8.99
C LYS A 176 2.17 3.89 -9.73
N TYR A 177 1.23 3.21 -9.07
CA TYR A 177 0.40 2.18 -9.72
C TYR A 177 -1.04 2.20 -9.18
N PRO A 178 -2.05 2.44 -10.04
CA PRO A 178 -3.45 2.50 -9.59
C PRO A 178 -3.93 1.15 -9.06
N SER A 179 -4.68 1.14 -7.95
CA SER A 179 -5.15 -0.10 -7.30
C SER A 179 -4.02 -1.08 -6.96
N ASN A 180 -2.92 -0.56 -6.41
CA ASN A 180 -1.79 -1.38 -5.97
C ASN A 180 -2.12 -2.16 -4.69
N TYR A 181 -2.76 -3.31 -4.87
CA TYR A 181 -3.12 -4.22 -3.77
C TYR A 181 -1.93 -4.60 -2.90
N ASN A 182 -0.75 -4.84 -3.50
CA ASN A 182 0.43 -5.26 -2.75
C ASN A 182 0.94 -4.15 -1.81
N ALA A 183 0.94 -2.90 -2.27
CA ALA A 183 1.33 -1.76 -1.44
C ALA A 183 0.37 -1.55 -0.26
N TRP A 184 -0.95 -1.52 -0.51
CA TRP A 184 -1.95 -1.33 0.53
C TRP A 184 -2.02 -2.50 1.52
N ASN A 185 -1.89 -3.74 1.04
CA ASN A 185 -1.84 -4.92 1.90
C ASN A 185 -0.53 -5.00 2.72
N HIS A 186 0.58 -4.48 2.18
CA HIS A 186 1.81 -4.31 2.95
C HIS A 186 1.65 -3.23 4.03
N ARG A 187 1.04 -2.08 3.71
CA ARG A 187 0.74 -1.01 4.67
C ARG A 187 -0.14 -1.51 5.83
N LYS A 188 -1.19 -2.28 5.52
CA LYS A 188 -2.01 -2.97 6.52
C LYS A 188 -1.16 -3.86 7.42
N TRP A 189 -0.34 -4.73 6.82
CA TRP A 189 0.54 -5.62 7.58
C TRP A 189 1.51 -4.85 8.50
N VAL A 190 2.06 -3.72 8.03
CA VAL A 190 2.94 -2.85 8.82
C VAL A 190 2.22 -2.37 10.08
N LEU A 191 0.97 -1.89 9.95
CA LEU A 191 0.17 -1.48 11.10
C LEU A 191 -0.14 -2.64 12.06
N GLU A 192 -0.44 -3.82 11.53
CA GLU A 192 -0.76 -5.00 12.37
C GLU A 192 0.45 -5.57 13.10
N ALA A 193 1.62 -5.54 12.49
CA ALA A 193 2.82 -6.22 12.96
C ALA A 193 3.80 -5.33 13.70
N LEU A 194 3.92 -4.05 13.31
CA LEU A 194 4.99 -3.17 13.82
C LEU A 194 4.51 -2.13 14.84
N VAL A 195 3.20 -1.84 14.88
CA VAL A 195 2.66 -0.81 15.77
C VAL A 195 2.28 -1.44 17.12
N PRO A 196 2.85 -0.96 18.26
CA PRO A 196 2.44 -1.41 19.58
C PRO A 196 0.95 -1.15 19.84
N LYS A 197 0.24 -2.12 20.41
CA LYS A 197 -1.22 -2.04 20.62
C LYS A 197 -1.56 -1.38 21.96
N GLY A 198 -2.63 -0.59 21.99
CA GLY A 198 -3.26 -0.06 23.20
C GLY A 198 -2.70 1.27 23.72
N GLY A 199 -1.70 1.88 23.04
CA GLY A 199 -1.05 3.12 23.46
C GLY A 199 -1.53 4.39 22.74
N ALA A 200 -1.12 5.55 23.24
CA ALA A 200 -1.42 6.86 22.63
C ALA A 200 -0.81 7.00 21.22
N GLU A 201 0.39 6.44 21.00
CA GLU A 201 1.07 6.43 19.70
C GLU A 201 0.26 5.70 18.64
N GLN A 202 -0.32 4.54 18.97
CA GLN A 202 -1.20 3.80 18.06
C GLN A 202 -2.42 4.64 17.70
N LYS A 203 -3.05 5.27 18.69
CA LYS A 203 -4.21 6.12 18.45
C LYS A 203 -3.86 7.25 17.50
N GLU A 204 -2.78 7.98 17.76
CA GLU A 204 -2.34 9.10 16.93
C GLU A 204 -2.03 8.67 15.49
N LEU A 205 -1.32 7.56 15.32
CA LEU A 205 -1.06 6.99 14.00
C LEU A 205 -2.37 6.64 13.27
N LEU A 206 -3.32 6.01 13.96
CA LEU A 206 -4.62 5.67 13.35
C LEU A 206 -5.41 6.93 12.94
N LYS A 207 -5.27 8.06 13.65
CA LYS A 207 -5.84 9.34 13.20
C LYS A 207 -5.22 9.81 11.89
N GLN A 208 -3.89 9.75 11.81
CA GLN A 208 -3.14 10.11 10.60
C GLN A 208 -3.53 9.23 9.42
N GLU A 209 -3.64 7.91 9.63
CA GLU A 209 -4.06 6.95 8.60
C GLU A 209 -5.51 7.13 8.16
N LEU A 210 -6.40 7.53 9.08
CA LEU A 210 -7.79 7.84 8.72
C LEU A 210 -7.87 9.09 7.84
N LYS A 211 -7.13 10.15 8.19
CA LYS A 211 -7.03 11.38 7.39
C LYS A 211 -6.38 11.11 6.02
N LEU A 212 -5.29 10.35 6.01
CA LEU A 212 -4.58 9.97 4.78
C LEU A 212 -5.49 9.17 3.85
N SER A 213 -6.15 8.13 4.37
CA SER A 213 -7.03 7.30 3.55
C SER A 213 -8.24 8.09 3.06
N HIS A 214 -8.76 9.07 3.81
CA HIS A 214 -9.83 9.96 3.37
C HIS A 214 -9.41 10.83 2.18
N CYS A 215 -8.25 11.48 2.31
CA CYS A 215 -7.67 12.28 1.23
C CYS A 215 -7.39 11.42 0.00
N TRP A 216 -6.84 10.22 0.21
CA TRP A 216 -6.55 9.29 -0.88
C TRP A 216 -7.82 8.91 -1.65
N THR A 217 -8.87 8.45 -0.97
CA THR A 217 -10.10 7.99 -1.61
C THR A 217 -10.85 9.11 -2.32
N SER A 218 -10.75 10.34 -1.80
CA SER A 218 -11.34 11.53 -2.45
C SER A 218 -10.66 11.88 -3.78
N ASN A 219 -9.38 11.55 -3.94
CA ASN A 219 -8.60 11.83 -5.15
C ASN A 219 -8.41 10.60 -6.06
N HIS A 220 -8.71 9.39 -5.58
CA HIS A 220 -8.51 8.13 -6.30
C HIS A 220 -9.79 7.27 -6.23
N VAL A 221 -10.90 7.81 -6.76
CA VAL A 221 -12.23 7.20 -6.65
C VAL A 221 -12.32 5.77 -7.22
N SER A 222 -11.48 5.42 -8.20
CA SER A 222 -11.37 4.06 -8.78
C SER A 222 -10.49 3.09 -7.99
N ASP A 223 -9.81 3.52 -6.93
CA ASP A 223 -8.83 2.69 -6.22
C ASP A 223 -9.52 1.76 -5.21
N TYR A 224 -9.88 0.56 -5.68
CA TYR A 224 -10.46 -0.49 -4.84
C TYR A 224 -9.56 -0.90 -3.67
N SER A 225 -8.24 -0.88 -3.87
CA SER A 225 -7.28 -1.29 -2.84
C SER A 225 -7.15 -0.23 -1.75
N GLY A 226 -7.11 1.05 -2.14
CA GLY A 226 -7.14 2.20 -1.23
C GLY A 226 -8.44 2.27 -0.44
N LEU A 227 -9.59 2.03 -1.08
CA LEU A 227 -10.88 1.94 -0.39
C LEU A 227 -10.92 0.75 0.58
N GLN A 228 -10.40 -0.42 0.20
CA GLN A 228 -10.29 -1.56 1.12
C GLN A 228 -9.39 -1.25 2.32
N TYR A 229 -8.29 -0.52 2.11
CA TYR A 229 -7.44 -0.05 3.21
C TYR A 229 -8.19 0.92 4.12
N ARG A 230 -8.96 1.87 3.56
CA ARG A 230 -9.83 2.77 4.33
C ARG A 230 -10.82 2.01 5.21
N GLN A 231 -11.46 0.98 4.65
CA GLN A 231 -12.36 0.08 5.40
C GLN A 231 -11.67 -0.55 6.61
N TYR A 232 -10.44 -1.06 6.42
CA TYR A 232 -9.63 -1.61 7.49
C TYR A 232 -9.28 -0.56 8.56
N VAL A 233 -8.86 0.64 8.16
CA VAL A 233 -8.51 1.72 9.09
C VAL A 233 -9.72 2.13 9.92
N MET A 234 -10.88 2.34 9.29
CA MET A 234 -12.12 2.69 9.99
C MET A 234 -12.51 1.63 11.02
N GLN A 235 -12.50 0.35 10.63
CA GLN A 235 -12.79 -0.75 11.56
C GLN A 235 -11.79 -0.79 12.73
N THR A 236 -10.51 -0.56 12.44
CA THR A 236 -9.46 -0.57 13.46
C THR A 236 -9.63 0.59 14.43
N VAL A 237 -9.92 1.81 13.94
CA VAL A 237 -10.27 2.97 14.76
C VAL A 237 -11.47 2.68 15.66
N PHE A 238 -12.57 2.16 15.11
CA PHE A 238 -13.77 1.84 15.89
C PHE A 238 -13.52 0.78 16.97
N SER A 239 -12.58 -0.15 16.74
CA SER A 239 -12.21 -1.17 17.73
C SER A 239 -11.23 -0.68 18.81
N THR A 240 -10.42 0.34 18.50
CA THR A 240 -9.30 0.79 19.35
C THR A 240 -9.68 1.98 20.24
N PHE A 241 -10.50 2.89 19.74
CA PHE A 241 -10.90 4.09 20.46
C PHE A 241 -12.07 3.77 21.41
N LYS A 242 -11.95 4.19 22.67
CA LYS A 242 -13.01 4.07 23.67
C LYS A 242 -14.03 5.19 23.52
N HIS A 243 -15.13 5.05 24.24
CA HIS A 243 -16.23 6.01 24.18
C HIS A 243 -15.83 7.44 24.49
N GLU A 244 -15.06 7.63 25.54
CA GLU A 244 -14.59 8.94 26.00
C GLU A 244 -13.63 9.58 24.98
N ASP A 245 -12.85 8.77 24.25
CA ASP A 245 -11.93 9.26 23.22
C ASP A 245 -12.69 9.90 22.04
N PHE A 246 -13.88 9.40 21.72
CA PHE A 246 -14.73 9.93 20.64
C PHE A 246 -15.54 11.16 21.06
N LEU A 247 -15.98 11.22 22.32
CA LEU A 247 -16.72 12.38 22.87
C LEU A 247 -15.89 13.66 22.91
N CYS A 248 -14.57 13.53 23.04
CA CYS A 248 -13.68 14.67 23.29
C CYS A 248 -13.41 15.56 22.06
N ARG A 249 -14.00 15.24 20.89
CA ARG A 249 -14.27 16.05 19.68
C ARG A 249 -14.22 15.11 18.47
N THR A 250 -15.24 15.09 17.62
CA THR A 250 -15.17 14.45 16.30
C THR A 250 -14.45 15.32 15.26
N GLU A 251 -14.08 16.56 15.63
CA GLU A 251 -13.43 17.55 14.77
C GLU A 251 -12.14 17.01 14.09
N TRP A 252 -11.42 16.09 14.72
CA TRP A 252 -10.19 15.51 14.16
C TRP A 252 -10.42 14.38 13.15
N LEU A 253 -11.61 13.79 13.08
CA LEU A 253 -11.88 12.65 12.19
C LEU A 253 -11.94 13.11 10.73
N LEU A 254 -12.49 14.30 10.45
CA LEU A 254 -12.75 14.82 9.09
C LEU A 254 -12.80 16.37 8.96
N GLU A 255 -12.17 17.14 9.87
CA GLU A 255 -12.18 18.63 9.86
C GLU A 255 -13.59 19.25 9.90
N LEU A 256 -14.38 18.89 10.90
CA LEU A 256 -15.76 19.37 11.04
C LEU A 256 -15.84 20.85 11.49
N PRO A 257 -16.86 21.61 11.01
CA PRO A 257 -17.34 22.81 11.69
C PRO A 257 -17.96 22.47 13.06
N SER A 258 -17.61 23.25 14.07
CA SER A 258 -17.90 23.04 15.52
C SER A 258 -19.37 23.05 15.96
N LYS A 259 -20.35 22.86 15.07
CA LYS A 259 -21.79 23.12 15.33
C LYS A 259 -22.68 21.89 15.47
N VAL A 260 -22.13 20.70 15.72
CA VAL A 260 -22.96 19.54 16.10
C VAL A 260 -22.94 19.44 17.62
N GLU A 261 -23.97 20.00 18.28
CA GLU A 261 -24.18 19.87 19.73
C GLU A 261 -24.37 18.39 20.09
N ALA A 262 -23.29 17.76 20.56
CA ALA A 262 -23.22 16.33 20.81
C ALA A 262 -23.90 15.97 22.14
N LYS A 263 -25.14 15.48 22.07
CA LYS A 263 -25.83 14.82 23.19
C LYS A 263 -25.76 13.29 23.07
N CYS A 264 -24.61 12.72 22.65
CA CYS A 264 -24.60 11.38 22.09
C CYS A 264 -23.43 10.48 22.52
N CYS A 265 -23.75 9.19 22.73
CA CYS A 265 -22.87 8.08 23.14
C CYS A 265 -21.82 7.71 22.05
N SER A 266 -20.82 6.86 22.31
CA SER A 266 -19.75 6.51 21.34
C SER A 266 -20.18 5.74 20.12
N SER A 267 -21.23 4.93 20.25
CA SER A 267 -21.89 4.33 19.10
C SER A 267 -22.49 5.42 18.19
N CYS A 268 -22.78 6.61 18.72
CA CYS A 268 -23.17 7.78 17.94
C CYS A 268 -21.99 8.47 17.25
N ALA A 269 -20.77 8.40 17.80
CA ALA A 269 -19.60 8.96 17.14
C ALA A 269 -19.14 8.09 15.96
N ALA A 270 -19.09 6.76 16.14
CA ALA A 270 -18.84 5.84 15.03
C ALA A 270 -19.94 5.93 13.96
N ALA A 271 -21.21 6.02 14.36
CA ALA A 271 -22.32 6.28 13.43
C ALA A 271 -22.15 7.62 12.70
N SER A 272 -21.80 8.70 13.42
CA SER A 272 -21.55 10.01 12.82
C SER A 272 -20.42 10.00 11.79
N VAL A 273 -19.32 9.28 12.06
CA VAL A 273 -18.24 9.10 11.07
C VAL A 273 -18.73 8.36 9.83
N LEU A 274 -19.55 7.31 10.01
CA LEU A 274 -20.11 6.55 8.90
C LEU A 274 -21.13 7.37 8.10
N GLU A 275 -21.94 8.21 8.74
CA GLU A 275 -22.87 9.13 8.06
C GLU A 275 -22.11 10.17 7.24
N GLN A 276 -21.01 10.73 7.78
CA GLN A 276 -20.14 11.64 7.04
C GLN A 276 -19.47 10.95 5.85
N GLU A 277 -19.06 9.69 6.02
CA GLU A 277 -18.53 8.88 4.92
C GLU A 277 -19.58 8.70 3.81
N LEU A 278 -20.85 8.45 4.16
CA LEU A 278 -21.93 8.40 3.17
C LEU A 278 -22.14 9.74 2.48
N GLN A 279 -22.03 10.86 3.20
CA GLN A 279 -22.14 12.19 2.60
C GLN A 279 -21.01 12.43 1.58
N MET A 280 -19.76 12.20 1.97
CA MET A 280 -18.60 12.30 1.07
C MET A 280 -18.80 11.39 -0.16
N LEU A 281 -19.23 10.15 0.05
CA LEU A 281 -19.50 9.24 -1.07
C LEU A 281 -20.62 9.72 -1.98
N SER A 282 -21.66 10.38 -1.45
CA SER A 282 -22.72 10.97 -2.27
C SER A 282 -22.14 12.06 -3.18
N GLU A 283 -21.29 12.93 -2.64
CA GLU A 283 -20.62 14.00 -3.41
C GLU A 283 -19.69 13.41 -4.47
N LEU A 284 -18.91 12.37 -4.14
CA LEU A 284 -18.00 11.72 -5.07
C LEU A 284 -18.73 10.97 -6.18
N ILE A 285 -19.84 10.28 -5.87
CA ILE A 285 -20.65 9.56 -6.87
C ILE A 285 -21.28 10.54 -7.86
N VAL A 286 -21.83 11.65 -7.37
CA VAL A 286 -22.43 12.68 -8.24
C VAL A 286 -21.37 13.39 -9.08
N ARG A 287 -20.18 13.64 -8.52
CA ARG A 287 -19.09 14.33 -9.23
C ARG A 287 -18.38 13.42 -10.23
N TYR A 288 -18.22 12.15 -9.88
CA TYR A 288 -17.48 11.14 -10.65
C TYR A 288 -18.40 9.95 -10.88
N GLU A 289 -19.29 10.09 -11.85
CA GLU A 289 -20.20 9.02 -12.23
C GLU A 289 -19.44 7.81 -12.82
N GLY A 290 -19.94 6.62 -12.57
CA GLY A 290 -19.52 5.38 -13.21
C GLY A 290 -18.46 4.56 -12.47
N HIS A 291 -18.12 4.97 -11.24
CA HIS A 291 -17.10 4.32 -10.43
C HIS A 291 -17.71 3.31 -9.46
N GLU A 292 -17.76 2.04 -9.86
CA GLU A 292 -18.33 0.95 -9.05
C GLU A 292 -17.67 0.79 -7.67
N SER A 293 -16.40 1.13 -7.57
CA SER A 293 -15.62 1.16 -6.33
C SER A 293 -16.28 2.00 -5.23
N LEU A 294 -16.83 3.17 -5.58
CA LEU A 294 -17.55 4.04 -4.63
C LEU A 294 -18.81 3.36 -4.11
N TRP A 295 -19.57 2.71 -4.99
CA TRP A 295 -20.78 1.96 -4.63
C TRP A 295 -20.48 0.75 -3.74
N TYR A 296 -19.39 0.03 -3.99
CA TYR A 296 -18.95 -1.05 -3.10
C TYR A 296 -18.53 -0.52 -1.73
N HIS A 297 -17.81 0.60 -1.67
CA HIS A 297 -17.46 1.21 -0.39
C HIS A 297 -18.70 1.71 0.35
N ARG A 298 -19.66 2.30 -0.35
CA ARG A 298 -20.95 2.74 0.22
C ARG A 298 -21.71 1.59 0.88
N ARG A 299 -21.75 0.41 0.24
CA ARG A 299 -22.34 -0.82 0.83
C ARG A 299 -21.63 -1.23 2.12
N PHE A 300 -20.29 -1.17 2.13
CA PHE A 300 -19.51 -1.42 3.36
C PHE A 300 -19.88 -0.46 4.49
N VAL A 301 -20.03 0.84 4.17
CA VAL A 301 -20.35 1.88 5.17
C VAL A 301 -21.73 1.63 5.76
N LEU A 302 -22.74 1.37 4.93
CA LEU A 302 -24.10 1.03 5.40
C LEU A 302 -24.13 -0.24 6.26
N HIS A 303 -23.41 -1.28 5.84
CA HIS A 303 -23.30 -2.52 6.62
C HIS A 303 -22.61 -2.30 7.96
N SER A 304 -21.58 -1.46 7.99
CA SER A 304 -20.89 -1.08 9.22
C SER A 304 -21.80 -0.25 10.14
N LEU A 305 -22.60 0.65 9.57
CA LEU A 305 -23.57 1.46 10.32
C LEU A 305 -24.64 0.57 10.95
N GLN A 306 -25.17 -0.42 10.21
CA GLN A 306 -26.12 -1.40 10.75
C GLN A 306 -25.56 -2.10 11.99
N LYS A 307 -24.30 -2.55 11.94
CA LYS A 307 -23.64 -3.21 13.08
C LYS A 307 -23.47 -2.28 14.28
N VAL A 308 -23.06 -1.02 14.04
CA VAL A 308 -22.89 -0.02 15.10
C VAL A 308 -24.24 0.29 15.75
N CYS A 309 -25.29 0.51 14.96
CA CYS A 309 -26.64 0.79 15.44
C CYS A 309 -27.28 -0.41 16.16
N ALA A 310 -26.94 -1.64 15.77
CA ALA A 310 -27.42 -2.87 16.42
C ALA A 310 -26.67 -3.21 17.72
N SER A 311 -25.54 -2.53 18.01
CA SER A 311 -24.80 -2.78 19.25
C SER A 311 -25.61 -2.40 20.49
N ALA A 312 -25.41 -3.13 21.60
CA ALA A 312 -26.12 -2.89 22.87
C ALA A 312 -26.01 -1.44 23.37
N VAL A 313 -24.92 -0.76 22.99
CA VAL A 313 -24.62 0.64 23.30
C VAL A 313 -25.58 1.61 22.60
N CYS A 314 -26.10 1.25 21.44
CA CYS A 314 -26.98 2.07 20.60
C CYS A 314 -28.47 1.70 20.70
N ALA A 315 -28.85 0.69 21.48
CA ALA A 315 -30.12 -0.01 21.36
C ALA A 315 -31.41 0.85 21.45
N LYS A 316 -31.38 1.98 22.17
CA LYS A 316 -32.57 2.85 22.32
C LYS A 316 -32.85 3.78 21.13
N LEU A 317 -31.82 4.19 20.38
CA LEU A 317 -31.92 5.18 19.28
C LEU A 317 -31.40 4.66 17.94
N GLY A 318 -30.60 3.59 17.95
CA GLY A 318 -29.90 3.07 16.78
C GLY A 318 -30.83 2.58 15.68
N ALA A 319 -31.96 1.95 16.02
CA ALA A 319 -32.92 1.49 15.02
C ALA A 319 -33.59 2.66 14.26
N SER A 320 -34.00 3.71 14.99
CA SER A 320 -34.59 4.91 14.38
C SER A 320 -33.59 5.63 13.48
N LEU A 321 -32.36 5.84 13.98
CA LEU A 321 -31.27 6.44 13.20
C LEU A 321 -31.01 5.65 11.92
N PHE A 322 -30.80 4.34 12.05
CA PHE A 322 -30.49 3.49 10.91
C PHE A 322 -31.61 3.50 9.86
N ASN A 323 -32.88 3.44 10.28
CA ASN A 323 -34.01 3.52 9.37
C ASN A 323 -34.07 4.88 8.63
N SER A 324 -33.79 5.98 9.33
CA SER A 324 -33.70 7.32 8.72
C SER A 324 -32.60 7.39 7.66
N VAL A 325 -31.41 6.88 7.98
CA VAL A 325 -30.27 6.85 7.04
C VAL A 325 -30.60 5.98 5.82
N VAL A 326 -31.21 4.82 6.02
CA VAL A 326 -31.60 3.93 4.90
C VAL A 326 -32.70 4.56 4.04
N GLY A 327 -33.64 5.32 4.63
CA GLY A 327 -34.61 6.10 3.86
C GLY A 327 -33.93 7.13 2.97
N SER A 328 -32.98 7.87 3.53
CA SER A 328 -32.16 8.86 2.80
C SER A 328 -31.31 8.18 1.70
N GLU A 329 -30.77 7.00 1.99
CA GLU A 329 -29.97 6.20 1.06
C GLU A 329 -30.79 5.76 -0.17
N ARG A 330 -32.01 5.25 0.05
CA ARG A 330 -32.90 4.88 -1.04
C ARG A 330 -33.26 6.07 -1.91
N ALA A 331 -33.53 7.23 -1.29
CA ALA A 331 -33.83 8.46 -2.01
C ALA A 331 -32.64 8.92 -2.86
N PHE A 332 -31.42 8.86 -2.29
CA PHE A 332 -30.18 9.17 -3.01
C PHE A 332 -29.98 8.26 -4.21
N ALA A 333 -29.93 6.93 -4.02
CA ALA A 333 -29.71 5.99 -5.12
C ALA A 333 -30.81 6.07 -6.19
N SER A 334 -32.06 6.33 -5.79
CA SER A 334 -33.17 6.56 -6.73
C SER A 334 -33.05 7.89 -7.49
N SER A 335 -32.44 8.92 -6.90
CA SER A 335 -32.11 10.16 -7.63
C SER A 335 -31.04 9.89 -8.69
N VAL A 336 -29.97 9.16 -8.35
CA VAL A 336 -28.91 8.82 -9.30
C VAL A 336 -29.45 8.05 -10.50
N CYS A 337 -30.31 7.05 -10.28
CA CYS A 337 -30.99 6.32 -11.36
C CYS A 337 -31.83 7.19 -12.31
N ARG A 338 -32.36 8.32 -11.82
CA ARG A 338 -33.21 9.24 -12.60
C ARG A 338 -32.40 10.32 -13.31
N GLU A 339 -31.32 10.77 -12.68
CA GLU A 339 -30.56 11.95 -13.11
C GLU A 339 -29.35 11.58 -13.99
N SER A 340 -28.72 10.43 -13.75
CA SER A 340 -27.55 10.02 -14.53
C SER A 340 -27.94 9.59 -15.95
N LYS A 341 -27.21 10.13 -16.91
CA LYS A 341 -27.32 9.75 -18.33
C LYS A 341 -26.46 8.52 -18.66
N LEU A 342 -25.64 8.05 -17.72
CA LEU A 342 -24.71 6.95 -17.92
C LEU A 342 -25.36 5.62 -17.53
N ALA A 343 -25.51 4.73 -18.50
CA ALA A 343 -26.15 3.42 -18.29
C ALA A 343 -25.45 2.57 -17.21
N HIS A 344 -24.14 2.69 -17.08
CA HIS A 344 -23.36 1.95 -16.08
C HIS A 344 -23.60 2.50 -14.66
N GLU A 345 -23.71 3.82 -14.49
CA GLU A 345 -24.04 4.46 -13.20
C GLU A 345 -25.45 4.09 -12.73
N ASN A 346 -26.43 4.13 -13.64
CA ASN A 346 -27.79 3.64 -13.38
C ASN A 346 -27.79 2.16 -12.97
N GLY A 347 -26.92 1.36 -13.59
CA GLY A 347 -26.72 -0.04 -13.22
C GLY A 347 -26.15 -0.21 -11.81
N HIS A 348 -25.18 0.62 -11.40
CA HIS A 348 -24.60 0.57 -10.06
C HIS A 348 -25.62 0.95 -8.97
N ALA A 349 -26.33 2.06 -9.17
CA ALA A 349 -27.38 2.53 -8.26
C ALA A 349 -28.54 1.51 -8.15
N SER A 350 -28.98 0.94 -9.28
CA SER A 350 -30.02 -0.11 -9.29
C SER A 350 -29.58 -1.38 -8.54
N ARG A 351 -28.33 -1.84 -8.76
CA ARG A 351 -27.75 -2.96 -7.99
C ARG A 351 -27.61 -2.62 -6.51
N HIS A 352 -27.36 -1.35 -6.17
CA HIS A 352 -27.29 -0.89 -4.79
C HIS A 352 -28.65 -0.96 -4.09
N LEU A 353 -29.72 -0.47 -4.72
CA LEU A 353 -31.10 -0.59 -4.21
C LEU A 353 -31.50 -2.05 -3.98
N SER A 354 -31.27 -2.91 -4.98
CA SER A 354 -31.50 -4.35 -4.86
C SER A 354 -30.69 -4.98 -3.73
N TRP A 355 -29.46 -4.50 -3.47
CA TRP A 355 -28.65 -4.99 -2.37
C TRP A 355 -29.21 -4.56 -1.00
N ILE A 356 -29.72 -3.34 -0.85
CA ILE A 356 -30.36 -2.87 0.39
C ILE A 356 -31.54 -3.77 0.75
N GLU A 357 -32.39 -4.09 -0.23
CA GLU A 357 -33.60 -4.90 -0.01
C GLU A 357 -33.24 -6.35 0.35
N ASN A 358 -32.35 -6.97 -0.44
CA ASN A 358 -32.11 -8.41 -0.35
C ASN A 358 -31.04 -8.80 0.68
N VAL A 359 -30.05 -7.93 0.93
CA VAL A 359 -28.88 -8.25 1.77
C VAL A 359 -28.95 -7.58 3.13
N LEU A 360 -29.25 -6.27 3.19
CA LEU A 360 -29.45 -5.60 4.49
C LEU A 360 -30.74 -6.02 5.19
N ARG A 361 -31.62 -6.78 4.49
CA ARG A 361 -32.91 -7.30 4.96
C ARG A 361 -33.86 -6.20 5.46
N ILE A 362 -33.82 -5.05 4.82
CA ILE A 362 -34.72 -3.93 5.12
C ILE A 362 -35.80 -3.96 4.04
N THR A 363 -36.92 -4.63 4.33
CA THR A 363 -38.11 -4.51 3.49
C THR A 363 -38.58 -3.07 3.51
N ALA A 364 -38.98 -2.53 2.36
CA ALA A 364 -39.68 -1.25 2.32
C ALA A 364 -40.88 -1.34 3.26
N ALA A 365 -40.96 -0.42 4.22
CA ALA A 365 -42.14 -0.27 5.07
C ALA A 365 -43.24 0.44 4.29
#